data_AF-A0A328B4D4-F1
#
_entry.id   AF-A0A328B4D4-F1
#
_cell.length_a   1.000
_cell.length_b   1.000
_cell.length_c   1.000
_cell.angle_alpha   90.00
_cell.angle_beta   90.00
_cell.angle_gamma   90.00
#
_symmetry.space_group_name_H-M   'P 1'
#
loop_
_entity.id
_entity.type
_entity.pdbx_description
1 polymer ?
#
loop_
_entity_poly.entity_id
_entity_poly.type
_entity_poly.pdbx_seq_one_letter_code
_entity_poly.pdbx_strand_id
1 'polypeptide(L)'
;MSQPANSVRSAALAAITAGLLSLASAAVAQPAEEGTYVSAAELSAKVAKTTEGTALYTVPTGPGAIVLAARRTRDGEVEVHDRLNDEFVAREGHASVRVGGRVEGNRQTAAGEWRGGAITGGRVYQMSPGDVLWIPAGLPHQVLVPTGKSFSYLAFKYPKAEAAH
;
A
#
# COMPACT_ATOMS: atom_id res chain seq x y z
N MET A 1 -68.50 22.19 -58.74
CA MET A 1 -68.68 20.93 -59.49
C MET A 1 -67.31 20.37 -59.79
N SER A 2 -66.88 19.15 -59.48
CA SER A 2 -67.26 18.06 -58.59
C SER A 2 -66.04 17.14 -58.65
N GLN A 3 -65.51 16.67 -57.51
CA GLN A 3 -64.58 15.55 -57.53
C GLN A 3 -65.27 14.30 -58.12
N PRO A 4 -64.48 13.31 -58.57
CA PRO A 4 -64.69 11.99 -57.98
C PRO A 4 -63.40 11.31 -57.51
N ALA A 5 -63.65 10.31 -56.68
CA ALA A 5 -62.77 9.64 -55.74
C ALA A 5 -62.00 8.43 -56.32
N ASN A 6 -60.97 8.06 -55.57
CA ASN A 6 -60.44 6.72 -55.26
C ASN A 6 -60.21 5.68 -56.38
N SER A 7 -58.98 5.18 -56.44
CA SER A 7 -58.74 3.73 -56.53
C SER A 7 -57.50 3.31 -55.75
N VAL A 8 -57.74 2.45 -54.77
CA VAL A 8 -56.77 1.71 -53.97
C VAL A 8 -55.94 0.81 -54.89
N ARG A 9 -54.61 0.76 -54.71
CA ARG A 9 -53.76 -0.31 -55.23
C ARG A 9 -52.83 -0.84 -54.14
N SER A 10 -52.74 -2.16 -54.13
CA SER A 10 -52.27 -3.04 -53.07
C SER A 10 -50.77 -2.98 -52.77
N ALA A 11 -50.47 -3.18 -51.48
CA ALA A 11 -49.38 -3.93 -50.87
C ALA A 11 -48.09 -4.24 -51.66
N ALA A 12 -46.96 -3.79 -51.10
CA ALA A 12 -45.77 -4.62 -50.94
C ALA A 12 -45.05 -4.19 -49.65
N LEU A 13 -45.23 -4.97 -48.59
CA LEU A 13 -44.48 -4.83 -47.34
C LEU A 13 -43.07 -5.36 -47.62
N ALA A 14 -42.12 -4.48 -47.90
CA ALA A 14 -40.71 -4.86 -47.97
C ALA A 14 -40.24 -5.15 -46.54
N ALA A 15 -40.11 -6.44 -46.21
CA ALA A 15 -39.47 -6.86 -44.97
C ALA A 15 -37.97 -6.51 -45.07
N ILE A 16 -37.59 -5.37 -44.48
CA ILE A 16 -36.19 -5.03 -44.23
C ILE A 16 -35.74 -5.90 -43.07
N THR A 17 -35.13 -7.04 -43.37
CA THR A 17 -34.36 -7.80 -42.39
C THR A 17 -33.10 -7.01 -42.06
N ALA A 18 -33.20 -6.13 -41.06
CA ALA A 18 -32.03 -5.54 -40.41
C ALA A 18 -31.26 -6.67 -39.70
N GLY A 19 -30.27 -7.24 -40.37
CA GLY A 19 -29.31 -8.14 -39.75
C GLY A 19 -28.51 -7.37 -38.71
N LEU A 20 -28.90 -7.47 -37.43
CA LEU A 20 -28.04 -7.06 -36.33
C LEU A 20 -26.82 -8.00 -36.32
N LEU A 21 -25.69 -7.49 -36.79
CA LEU A 21 -24.40 -8.15 -36.63
C LEU A 21 -23.96 -7.94 -35.17
N SER A 22 -24.31 -8.89 -34.30
CA SER A 22 -23.84 -8.92 -32.91
C SER A 22 -22.33 -9.17 -32.90
N LEU A 23 -21.54 -8.10 -32.76
CA LEU A 23 -20.12 -8.21 -32.42
C LEU A 23 -20.04 -8.74 -30.98
N ALA A 24 -19.89 -10.05 -30.83
CA ALA A 24 -19.53 -10.64 -29.57
C ALA A 24 -18.11 -10.19 -29.22
N SER A 25 -17.96 -9.23 -28.31
CA SER A 25 -16.68 -8.98 -27.66
C SER A 25 -16.30 -10.24 -26.91
N ALA A 26 -15.33 -10.99 -27.43
CA ALA A 26 -14.64 -12.00 -26.65
C ALA A 26 -13.99 -11.26 -25.47
N ALA A 27 -14.48 -11.52 -24.26
CA ALA A 27 -13.82 -11.06 -23.05
C ALA A 27 -12.42 -11.69 -23.05
N VAL A 28 -11.39 -10.86 -23.24
CA VAL A 28 -10.01 -11.30 -23.03
C VAL A 28 -9.91 -11.65 -21.56
N ALA A 29 -9.78 -12.95 -21.26
CA ALA A 29 -9.53 -13.40 -19.91
C ALA A 29 -8.24 -12.73 -19.43
N GLN A 30 -8.33 -11.89 -18.39
CA GLN A 30 -7.13 -11.40 -17.75
C GLN A 30 -6.37 -12.61 -17.17
N PRO A 31 -5.05 -12.70 -17.36
CA PRO A 31 -4.28 -13.76 -16.74
C PRO A 31 -4.52 -13.72 -15.23
N ALA A 32 -4.75 -14.88 -14.63
CA ALA A 32 -4.91 -14.97 -13.18
C ALA A 32 -3.63 -14.44 -12.52
N GLU A 33 -3.77 -13.52 -11.57
CA GLU A 33 -2.64 -13.08 -10.77
C GLU A 33 -2.15 -14.26 -9.92
N GLU A 34 -0.90 -14.66 -10.11
CA GLU A 34 -0.26 -15.69 -9.29
C GLU A 34 0.27 -15.08 -8.00
N GLY A 35 0.03 -15.76 -6.87
CA GLY A 35 0.59 -15.36 -5.60
C GLY A 35 2.12 -15.46 -5.61
N THR A 36 2.80 -14.44 -5.09
CA THR A 36 4.25 -14.50 -4.88
C THR A 36 4.56 -14.98 -3.47
N TYR A 37 5.45 -15.97 -3.35
CA TYR A 37 5.91 -16.49 -2.06
C TYR A 37 7.33 -16.01 -1.76
N VAL A 38 7.53 -15.46 -0.57
CA VAL A 38 8.87 -15.14 -0.04
C VAL A 38 9.04 -15.85 1.30
N SER A 39 9.98 -16.79 1.36
CA SER A 39 10.23 -17.54 2.59
C SER A 39 10.89 -16.67 3.67
N ALA A 40 10.80 -17.10 4.93
CA ALA A 40 11.54 -16.45 6.02
C ALA A 40 13.05 -16.41 5.76
N ALA A 41 13.62 -17.51 5.24
CA ALA A 41 15.05 -17.59 4.90
C ALA A 41 15.43 -16.59 3.81
N GLU A 42 14.59 -16.44 2.77
CA GLU A 42 14.82 -15.44 1.74
C GLU A 42 14.73 -14.02 2.29
N LEU A 43 13.70 -13.72 3.08
CA LEU A 43 13.56 -12.40 3.73
C LEU A 43 14.80 -12.06 4.55
N SER A 44 15.26 -12.97 5.41
CA SER A 44 16.47 -12.77 6.22
C SER A 44 17.71 -12.57 5.33
N ALA A 45 17.83 -13.30 4.22
CA ALA A 45 18.93 -13.12 3.28
C ALA A 45 18.89 -11.74 2.58
N LYS A 46 17.69 -11.26 2.16
CA LYS A 46 17.52 -9.96 1.50
C LYS A 46 17.90 -8.78 2.40
N VAL A 47 17.72 -8.91 3.71
CA VAL A 47 18.03 -7.84 4.69
C VAL A 47 19.29 -8.11 5.53
N ALA A 48 20.08 -9.15 5.21
CA ALA A 48 21.22 -9.56 6.01
C ALA A 48 22.32 -8.49 6.13
N LYS A 49 22.53 -7.71 5.05
CA LYS A 49 23.57 -6.69 4.98
C LYS A 49 22.97 -5.30 5.13
N THR A 50 23.34 -4.59 6.18
CA THR A 50 22.92 -3.20 6.41
C THR A 50 23.92 -2.21 5.81
N THR A 51 23.41 -1.17 5.16
CA THR A 51 24.18 0.04 4.82
C THR A 51 23.80 1.12 5.82
N GLU A 52 24.79 1.72 6.45
CA GLU A 52 24.58 2.69 7.53
C GLU A 52 23.58 2.17 8.58
N GLY A 53 23.71 0.90 8.96
CA GLY A 53 22.91 0.25 9.98
C GLY A 53 21.41 0.05 9.65
N THR A 54 21.00 0.18 8.39
CA THR A 54 19.67 -0.22 7.91
C THR A 54 19.78 -1.10 6.65
N ALA A 55 18.90 -2.08 6.54
CA ALA A 55 18.61 -2.82 5.31
C ALA A 55 17.10 -2.83 5.08
N LEU A 56 16.68 -2.64 3.83
CA LEU A 56 15.28 -2.67 3.41
C LEU A 56 15.12 -3.57 2.19
N TYR A 57 14.03 -4.32 2.16
CA TYR A 57 13.61 -5.11 1.01
C TYR A 57 12.10 -4.94 0.82
N THR A 58 11.68 -4.54 -0.38
CA THR A 58 10.26 -4.49 -0.74
C THR A 58 9.75 -5.90 -0.99
N VAL A 59 8.88 -6.38 -0.11
CA VAL A 59 8.20 -7.66 -0.26
C VAL A 59 7.07 -7.49 -1.28
N PRO A 60 6.97 -8.35 -2.30
CA PRO A 60 5.85 -8.33 -3.24
C PRO A 60 4.50 -8.37 -2.50
N THR A 61 3.58 -7.50 -2.91
CA THR A 61 2.24 -7.40 -2.33
C THR A 61 1.26 -6.88 -3.38
N GLY A 62 -0.04 -6.98 -3.08
CA GLY A 62 -1.10 -6.52 -3.98
C GLY A 62 -1.19 -4.99 -4.08
N PRO A 63 -2.02 -4.46 -5.00
CA PRO A 63 -2.22 -3.03 -5.14
C PRO A 63 -2.76 -2.40 -3.85
N GLY A 64 -2.35 -1.15 -3.58
CA GLY A 64 -2.82 -0.39 -2.42
C GLY A 64 -2.09 -0.68 -1.10
N ALA A 65 -1.12 -1.59 -1.10
CA ALA A 65 -0.24 -1.84 0.03
C ALA A 65 1.23 -1.74 -0.37
N ILE A 66 2.09 -1.45 0.61
CA ILE A 66 3.53 -1.59 0.51
C ILE A 66 3.94 -2.46 1.69
N VAL A 67 4.73 -3.51 1.43
CA VAL A 67 5.30 -4.32 2.51
C VAL A 67 6.80 -4.24 2.45
N LEU A 68 7.43 -3.79 3.54
CA LEU A 68 8.87 -3.71 3.66
C LEU A 68 9.35 -4.71 4.69
N ALA A 69 10.36 -5.51 4.34
CA ALA A 69 11.21 -6.15 5.31
C ALA A 69 12.34 -5.20 5.69
N ALA A 70 12.48 -4.94 6.99
CA ALA A 70 13.51 -4.06 7.51
C ALA A 70 14.40 -4.80 8.50
N ARG A 71 15.70 -4.52 8.45
CA ARG A 71 16.66 -4.85 9.51
C ARG A 71 17.41 -3.59 9.91
N ARG A 72 17.50 -3.33 11.22
CA ARG A 72 18.22 -2.20 11.79
C ARG A 72 19.26 -2.69 12.79
N THR A 73 20.44 -2.07 12.80
CA THR A 73 21.51 -2.30 13.79
C THR A 73 21.87 -1.03 14.57
N ARG A 74 21.14 0.05 14.32
CA ARG A 74 21.13 1.30 15.07
C ARG A 74 19.75 1.92 15.01
N ASP A 75 19.57 3.02 15.73
CA ASP A 75 18.35 3.81 15.66
C ASP A 75 18.03 4.23 14.23
N GLY A 76 16.75 4.10 13.87
CA GLY A 76 16.21 4.66 12.65
C GLY A 76 16.10 6.18 12.73
N GLU A 77 15.95 6.82 11.58
CA GLU A 77 15.48 8.21 11.55
C GLU A 77 14.04 8.28 12.06
N VAL A 78 13.66 9.45 12.59
CA VAL A 78 12.25 9.77 12.81
C VAL A 78 11.55 9.82 11.46
N GLU A 79 10.37 9.21 11.36
CA GLU A 79 9.55 9.16 10.15
C GLU A 79 8.15 9.71 10.44
N VAL A 80 7.58 10.46 9.48
CA VAL A 80 6.15 10.84 9.48
C VAL A 80 5.59 10.62 8.07
N HIS A 81 4.47 9.90 7.99
CA HIS A 81 3.74 9.65 6.76
C HIS A 81 2.35 10.29 6.85
N ASP A 82 2.08 11.33 6.06
CA ASP A 82 0.83 12.10 6.19
C ASP A 82 -0.41 11.32 5.74
N ARG A 83 -0.21 10.30 4.89
CA ARG A 83 -1.27 9.56 4.20
C ARG A 83 -1.23 8.05 4.40
N LEU A 84 -0.16 7.51 4.96
CA LEU A 84 0.01 6.07 5.13
C LEU A 84 0.04 5.72 6.61
N ASN A 85 -0.72 4.70 6.99
CA ASN A 85 -0.49 4.00 8.24
C ASN A 85 0.70 3.07 8.08
N ASP A 86 1.38 2.81 9.20
CA ASP A 86 2.36 1.75 9.32
C ASP A 86 1.84 0.69 10.30
N GLU A 87 2.02 -0.56 9.96
CA GLU A 87 1.83 -1.68 10.88
C GLU A 87 3.09 -2.52 10.91
N PHE A 88 3.72 -2.57 12.08
CA PHE A 88 4.95 -3.31 12.29
C PHE A 88 4.64 -4.70 12.83
N VAL A 89 5.28 -5.72 12.25
CA VAL A 89 5.31 -7.08 12.81
C VAL A 89 6.76 -7.43 13.10
N ALA A 90 7.11 -7.56 14.37
CA ALA A 90 8.46 -7.89 14.80
C ALA A 90 8.82 -9.34 14.47
N ARG A 91 10.03 -9.57 13.98
CA ARG A 91 10.50 -10.90 13.54
C ARG A 91 11.70 -11.41 14.31
N GLU A 92 12.70 -10.58 14.53
CA GLU A 92 13.93 -10.97 15.22
C GLU A 92 14.45 -9.83 16.08
N GLY A 93 15.08 -10.18 17.21
CA GLY A 93 15.66 -9.20 18.12
C GLY A 93 14.61 -8.38 18.86
N HIS A 94 15.08 -7.31 19.50
CA HIS A 94 14.23 -6.44 20.33
C HIS A 94 14.56 -4.97 20.02
N ALA A 95 13.54 -4.13 20.05
CA ALA A 95 13.69 -2.69 19.88
C ALA A 95 12.64 -1.94 20.70
N SER A 96 12.92 -0.68 20.99
CA SER A 96 11.89 0.27 21.41
C SER A 96 11.35 1.00 20.18
N VAL A 97 10.04 1.16 20.07
CA VAL A 97 9.44 2.04 19.05
C VAL A 97 8.76 3.19 19.77
N ARG A 98 9.24 4.41 19.52
CA ARG A 98 8.59 5.64 20.00
C ARG A 98 7.57 6.08 18.97
N VAL A 99 6.35 6.40 19.41
CA VAL A 99 5.23 6.82 18.55
C VAL A 99 4.51 8.04 19.15
N GLY A 100 4.15 8.99 18.30
CA GLY A 100 3.45 10.22 18.68
C GLY A 100 4.37 11.28 19.28
N GLY A 101 3.78 12.34 19.85
CA GLY A 101 4.51 13.51 20.32
C GLY A 101 4.69 14.58 19.24
N ARG A 102 5.67 15.47 19.45
CA ARG A 102 6.01 16.56 18.51
C ARG A 102 7.39 16.29 17.90
N VAL A 103 7.52 16.54 16.60
CA VAL A 103 8.81 16.49 15.90
C VAL A 103 9.36 17.89 15.69
N GLU A 104 10.64 18.06 15.94
CA GLU A 104 11.39 19.27 15.63
C GLU A 104 12.59 18.93 14.74
N GLY A 105 12.85 19.76 13.73
CA GLY A 105 14.00 19.61 12.84
C GLY A 105 13.89 18.49 11.79
N ASN A 106 12.68 17.97 11.52
CA ASN A 106 12.47 17.09 10.38
C ASN A 106 12.51 17.86 9.05
N ARG A 107 12.69 17.11 7.97
CA ARG A 107 12.67 17.64 6.60
C ARG A 107 11.76 16.78 5.74
N GLN A 108 11.07 17.42 4.81
CA GLN A 108 10.27 16.71 3.82
C GLN A 108 11.20 16.10 2.76
N THR A 109 11.09 14.79 2.53
CA THR A 109 11.89 14.07 1.52
C THR A 109 11.07 13.75 0.27
N ALA A 110 9.75 13.67 0.40
CA ALA A 110 8.79 13.61 -0.70
C ALA A 110 7.45 14.19 -0.22
N ALA A 111 6.49 14.40 -1.13
CA ALA A 111 5.18 14.94 -0.76
C ALA A 111 4.51 14.09 0.32
N GLY A 112 4.31 14.68 1.50
CA GLY A 112 3.74 14.03 2.68
C GLY A 112 4.64 13.02 3.40
N GLU A 113 5.92 12.95 3.04
CA GLU A 113 6.92 12.04 3.60
C GLU A 113 8.03 12.84 4.29
N TRP A 114 8.16 12.66 5.60
CA TRP A 114 9.07 13.45 6.44
C TRP A 114 10.08 12.58 7.16
N ARG A 115 11.33 13.04 7.25
CA ARG A 115 12.46 12.30 7.81
C ARG A 115 13.34 13.15 8.72
N GLY A 116 13.94 12.52 9.72
CA GLY A 116 14.91 13.12 10.63
C GLY A 116 14.28 14.01 11.71
N GLY A 117 15.11 14.76 12.41
CA GLY A 117 14.70 15.52 13.60
C GLY A 117 14.64 14.66 14.86
N ALA A 118 13.96 15.18 15.89
CA ALA A 118 13.80 14.51 17.18
C ALA A 118 12.33 14.53 17.64
N ILE A 119 11.87 13.42 18.24
CA ILE A 119 10.55 13.33 18.87
C ILE A 119 10.66 13.73 20.34
N THR A 120 9.89 14.74 20.73
CA THR A 120 9.65 15.11 22.14
C THR A 120 8.29 14.56 22.58
N GLY A 121 8.28 13.81 23.69
CA GLY A 121 7.10 13.08 24.17
C GLY A 121 6.89 11.76 23.43
N GLY A 122 5.62 11.41 23.21
CA GLY A 122 5.22 10.14 22.59
C GLY A 122 5.24 8.95 23.57
N ARG A 123 4.70 7.82 23.12
CA ARG A 123 4.69 6.55 23.86
C ARG A 123 5.78 5.63 23.31
N VAL A 124 6.46 4.93 24.22
CA VAL A 124 7.45 3.91 23.87
C VAL A 124 6.82 2.53 24.01
N TYR A 125 6.96 1.72 22.96
CA TYR A 125 6.54 0.33 22.91
C TYR A 125 7.79 -0.55 22.84
N GLN A 126 7.88 -1.57 23.70
CA GLN A 126 8.94 -2.57 23.61
C GLN A 126 8.48 -3.66 22.66
N MET A 127 9.22 -3.86 21.56
CA MET A 127 8.91 -4.84 20.53
C MET A 127 9.80 -6.07 20.70
N SER A 128 9.18 -7.24 20.70
CA SER A 128 9.77 -8.58 20.70
C SER A 128 9.23 -9.39 19.52
N PRO A 129 9.88 -10.49 19.10
CA PRO A 129 9.39 -11.30 17.99
C PRO A 129 7.93 -11.74 18.16
N GLY A 130 7.10 -11.49 17.15
CA GLY A 130 5.66 -11.76 17.17
C GLY A 130 4.78 -10.58 17.57
N ASP A 131 5.35 -9.52 18.18
CA ASP A 131 4.60 -8.32 18.53
C ASP A 131 4.16 -7.54 17.28
N VAL A 132 2.97 -6.94 17.38
CA VAL A 132 2.36 -6.11 16.34
C VAL A 132 2.15 -4.69 16.86
N LEU A 133 2.55 -3.69 16.09
CA LEU A 133 2.35 -2.28 16.43
C LEU A 133 1.77 -1.53 15.24
N TRP A 134 0.52 -1.08 15.38
CA TRP A 134 -0.10 -0.17 14.42
C TRP A 134 0.20 1.29 14.77
N ILE A 135 0.57 2.06 13.75
CA ILE A 135 0.96 3.46 13.81
C ILE A 135 0.09 4.20 12.79
N PRO A 136 -0.88 5.02 13.24
CA PRO A 136 -1.74 5.75 12.32
C PRO A 136 -0.97 6.86 11.60
N ALA A 137 -1.42 7.15 10.37
CA ALA A 137 -0.87 8.23 9.54
C ALA A 137 -0.80 9.57 10.29
N GLY A 138 0.25 10.33 10.03
CA GLY A 138 0.53 11.62 10.65
C GLY A 138 1.19 11.53 12.03
N LEU A 139 1.26 10.35 12.67
CA LEU A 139 2.04 10.21 13.90
C LEU A 139 3.52 10.00 13.61
N PRO A 140 4.40 10.80 14.24
CA PRO A 140 5.82 10.57 14.14
C PRO A 140 6.21 9.30 14.87
N HIS A 141 7.15 8.55 14.31
CA HIS A 141 7.65 7.36 14.95
C HIS A 141 9.13 7.12 14.68
N GLN A 142 9.78 6.38 15.58
CA GLN A 142 11.20 6.06 15.50
C GLN A 142 11.47 4.69 16.11
N VAL A 143 12.20 3.84 15.38
CA VAL A 143 12.73 2.58 15.90
C VAL A 143 14.07 2.85 16.57
N LEU A 144 14.19 2.45 17.84
CA LEU A 144 15.38 2.60 18.67
C LEU A 144 15.95 1.22 18.96
N VAL A 145 17.18 0.98 18.53
CA VAL A 145 17.85 -0.34 18.61
C VAL A 145 18.93 -0.27 19.68
N PRO A 146 18.91 -1.15 20.70
CA PRO A 146 19.97 -1.18 21.71
C PRO A 146 21.36 -1.33 21.08
N THR A 147 22.35 -0.64 21.63
CA THR A 147 23.73 -0.66 21.12
C THR A 147 24.26 -2.08 20.95
N GLY A 148 24.82 -2.37 19.78
CA GLY A 148 25.37 -3.69 19.45
C GLY A 148 24.32 -4.78 19.20
N LYS A 149 23.04 -4.44 19.12
CA LYS A 149 21.95 -5.37 18.77
C LYS A 149 21.41 -5.08 17.38
N SER A 150 20.48 -5.93 16.95
CA SER A 150 19.74 -5.78 15.71
C SER A 150 18.26 -6.06 15.93
N PHE A 151 17.42 -5.45 15.10
CA PHE A 151 15.99 -5.68 15.08
C PHE A 151 15.51 -5.86 13.64
N SER A 152 14.76 -6.94 13.38
CA SER A 152 14.15 -7.23 12.08
C SER A 152 12.63 -7.21 12.19
N TYR A 153 11.93 -6.57 11.26
CA TYR A 153 10.47 -6.45 11.27
C TYR A 153 9.88 -6.37 9.85
N LEU A 154 8.58 -6.60 9.72
CA LEU A 154 7.79 -6.16 8.56
C LEU A 154 7.20 -4.81 8.87
N ALA A 155 7.14 -3.92 7.88
CA ALA A 155 6.31 -2.73 7.89
C ALA A 155 5.29 -2.84 6.75
N PHE A 156 4.04 -3.01 7.11
CA PHE A 156 2.91 -2.92 6.19
C PHE A 156 2.48 -1.46 6.14
N LYS A 157 2.46 -0.87 4.95
CA LYS A 157 2.00 0.49 4.73
C LYS A 157 0.76 0.46 3.88
N TYR A 158 -0.26 1.20 4.28
CA TYR A 158 -1.52 1.30 3.58
C TYR A 158 -2.15 2.68 3.79
N PRO A 159 -2.97 3.17 2.83
CA PRO A 159 -3.64 4.46 2.97
C PRO A 159 -4.41 4.57 4.28
N LYS A 160 -4.35 5.74 4.91
CA LYS A 160 -5.33 6.10 5.92
C LYS A 160 -6.72 6.08 5.29
N ALA A 161 -7.72 5.62 6.04
CA ALA A 161 -9.10 5.69 5.59
C ALA A 161 -9.44 7.15 5.24
N GLU A 162 -10.13 7.36 4.12
CA GLU A 162 -10.75 8.64 3.88
C GLU A 162 -11.80 8.86 4.96
N ALA A 163 -11.87 10.08 5.50
CA ALA A 163 -12.94 10.41 6.44
C ALA A 163 -14.26 10.19 5.71
N ALA A 164 -15.17 9.39 6.29
CA ALA A 164 -16.53 9.31 5.80
C ALA A 164 -17.12 10.73 5.87
N HIS A 165 -17.38 11.31 4.71
CA HIS A 165 -18.09 12.58 4.56
C HIS A 165 -19.59 12.37 4.70
#